data_AF-H3NJD5-F1
#
_entry.id   AF-H3NJD5-F1
#
_cell.length_a   1.000
_cell.length_b   1.000
_cell.length_c   1.000
_cell.angle_alpha   90.00
_cell.angle_beta   90.00
_cell.angle_gamma   90.00
#
_symmetry.space_group_name_H-M   'P 1'
#
loop_
_entity.id
_entity.type
_entity.pdbx_description
1 polymer ?
#
loop_
_entity_poly.entity_id
_entity_poly.type
_entity_poly.pdbx_seq_one_letter_code
_entity_poly.pdbx_strand_id
1 'polypeptide(L)'
;MKSKITIISCVVLCIVALNGCGKVEKYSKAEQEAIKAANSIVGEKYKIEIDESKYLYSVGKQLSENEFVDLDNDTVQENQYQNVISVSAMNNRPDKKDEILSFAVIYNKQTKDIILNNVNR
;
A
#
# COMPACT_ATOMS: atom_id res chain seq x y z
N MET A 1 -46.96 -0.81 9.26
CA MET A 1 -45.82 -1.63 9.71
C MET A 1 -44.82 -1.77 8.57
N LYS A 2 -43.65 -1.13 8.68
CA LYS A 2 -42.49 -1.41 7.81
C LYS A 2 -41.27 -1.44 8.73
N SER A 3 -40.66 -2.62 8.79
CA SER A 3 -39.66 -3.03 9.77
C SER A 3 -38.36 -2.26 9.58
N LYS A 4 -37.79 -1.72 10.67
CA LYS A 4 -36.43 -1.19 10.69
C LYS A 4 -35.48 -2.35 10.92
N ILE A 5 -34.73 -2.75 9.89
CA ILE A 5 -33.66 -3.73 10.05
C ILE A 5 -32.37 -2.94 10.27
N THR A 6 -32.06 -2.71 11.54
CA THR A 6 -30.75 -2.27 12.00
C THR A 6 -29.81 -3.49 11.95
N ILE A 7 -28.92 -3.56 10.97
CA ILE A 7 -27.87 -4.58 10.94
C ILE A 7 -26.61 -3.95 11.53
N ILE A 8 -26.44 -4.10 12.84
CA ILE A 8 -25.14 -4.01 13.51
C ILE A 8 -24.43 -5.33 13.18
N SER A 9 -23.51 -5.31 12.22
CA SER A 9 -22.72 -6.51 11.87
C SER A 9 -21.35 -6.43 12.52
N CYS A 10 -21.07 -7.47 13.30
CA CYS A 10 -19.96 -7.64 14.21
C CYS A 10 -18.59 -7.41 13.57
N VAL A 11 -17.77 -6.60 14.23
CA VAL A 11 -16.32 -6.61 14.13
C VAL A 11 -15.83 -7.99 14.60
N VAL A 12 -15.56 -8.87 13.64
CA VAL A 12 -14.85 -10.13 13.93
C VAL A 12 -13.36 -9.79 14.02
N LEU A 13 -12.91 -9.60 15.25
CA LEU A 13 -11.51 -9.76 15.64
C LEU A 13 -11.11 -11.22 15.38
N CYS A 14 -10.41 -11.48 14.28
CA CYS A 14 -9.64 -12.71 14.12
C CYS A 14 -8.16 -12.39 14.39
N ILE A 15 -7.79 -12.41 15.67
CA ILE A 15 -6.40 -12.62 16.08
C ILE A 15 -6.09 -14.09 15.77
N VAL A 16 -5.39 -14.34 14.67
CA VAL A 16 -4.77 -15.64 14.42
C VAL A 16 -3.26 -15.45 14.58
N ALA A 17 -2.83 -15.42 15.83
CA ALA A 17 -1.50 -15.88 16.17
C ALA A 17 -1.59 -17.41 16.21
N LEU A 18 -0.83 -18.12 15.37
CA LEU A 18 -0.26 -19.46 15.63
C LEU A 18 0.60 -19.90 14.42
N ASN A 19 1.90 -20.02 14.70
CA ASN A 19 2.84 -21.02 14.19
C ASN A 19 3.21 -21.06 12.69
N GLY A 20 4.37 -20.48 12.40
CA GLY A 20 5.20 -20.83 11.24
C GLY A 20 6.53 -20.10 11.29
N CYS A 21 7.56 -20.71 11.88
CA CYS A 21 8.93 -20.22 11.83
C CYS A 21 9.53 -20.49 10.43
N GLY A 22 9.04 -19.73 9.45
CA GLY A 22 9.80 -19.32 8.28
C GLY A 22 9.83 -17.80 8.33
N LYS A 23 10.85 -17.14 7.77
CA LYS A 23 10.72 -15.71 7.47
C LYS A 23 9.58 -15.57 6.46
N VAL A 24 8.36 -15.35 6.94
CA VAL A 24 7.26 -14.93 6.09
C VAL A 24 7.68 -13.55 5.59
N GLU A 25 8.03 -13.45 4.31
CA GLU A 25 8.28 -12.15 3.71
C GLU A 25 6.99 -11.33 3.86
N LYS A 26 7.14 -10.13 4.43
CA LYS A 26 5.99 -9.27 4.78
C LYS A 26 5.18 -8.85 3.56
N TYR A 27 5.83 -8.82 2.40
CA TYR A 27 5.26 -8.41 1.13
C TYR A 27 5.63 -9.45 0.08
N SER A 28 4.70 -9.74 -0.83
CA SER A 28 4.94 -10.54 -2.02
C SER A 28 5.98 -9.90 -2.94
N LYS A 29 6.51 -10.67 -3.90
CA LYS A 29 7.50 -10.15 -4.87
C LYS A 29 6.97 -8.96 -5.67
N ALA A 30 5.71 -9.00 -6.09
CA ALA A 30 5.09 -7.92 -6.86
C ALA A 30 4.96 -6.64 -6.02
N GLU A 31 4.61 -6.78 -4.74
CA GLU A 31 4.58 -5.65 -3.80
C GLU A 31 5.97 -5.09 -3.54
N GLN A 32 6.99 -5.94 -3.38
CA GLN A 32 8.37 -5.51 -3.22
C GLN A 32 8.87 -4.70 -4.42
N GLU A 33 8.54 -5.12 -5.65
CA GLU A 33 8.86 -4.35 -6.85
C GLU A 33 8.16 -2.99 -6.87
N ALA A 34 6.88 -2.95 -6.49
CA ALA A 34 6.11 -1.71 -6.42
C ALA A 34 6.66 -0.76 -5.34
N ILE A 35 7.04 -1.29 -4.17
CA ILE A 35 7.65 -0.55 -3.06
C ILE A 35 8.98 0.07 -3.52
N LYS A 36 9.86 -0.70 -4.15
CA LYS A 36 11.13 -0.18 -4.68
C LYS A 36 10.93 0.95 -5.69
N ALA A 37 9.95 0.81 -6.58
CA ALA A 37 9.62 1.85 -7.55
C ALA A 37 9.14 3.13 -6.84
N ALA A 38 8.23 3.02 -5.86
CA ALA A 38 7.74 4.17 -5.09
C ALA A 38 8.86 4.84 -4.26
N ASN A 39 9.72 4.05 -3.61
CA ASN A 39 10.88 4.55 -2.87
C ASN A 39 11.85 5.31 -3.77
N SER A 40 12.10 4.80 -4.98
CA SER A 40 12.95 5.48 -5.97
C SER A 40 12.33 6.81 -6.41
N ILE A 41 11.03 6.83 -6.71
CA ILE A 41 10.30 8.06 -7.08
C ILE A 41 10.39 9.12 -5.98
N VAL A 42 10.21 8.73 -4.72
CA VAL A 42 10.31 9.64 -3.57
C VAL A 42 11.77 10.08 -3.38
N GLY A 43 12.70 9.14 -3.31
CA GLY A 43 14.12 9.42 -3.09
C GLY A 43 14.72 10.34 -4.15
N GLU A 44 14.39 10.13 -5.43
CA GLU A 44 14.87 10.97 -6.53
C GLU A 44 14.30 12.40 -6.49
N LYS A 45 12.99 12.54 -6.22
CA LYS A 45 12.31 13.84 -6.16
C LYS A 45 12.80 14.68 -4.99
N TYR A 46 13.06 14.02 -3.86
CA TYR A 46 13.34 14.69 -2.59
C TYR A 46 14.80 14.63 -2.15
N LYS A 47 15.66 13.94 -2.90
CA LYS A 47 17.10 13.78 -2.67
C LYS A 47 17.41 13.15 -1.31
N ILE A 48 16.69 12.09 -0.97
CA ILE A 48 16.82 11.35 0.29
C ILE A 48 16.93 9.85 0.01
N GLU A 49 17.57 9.13 0.92
CA GLU A 49 17.58 7.67 0.93
C GLU A 49 16.43 7.15 1.80
N ILE A 50 15.63 6.22 1.27
CA ILE A 50 14.53 5.60 2.01
C ILE A 50 15.00 4.27 2.58
N ASP A 51 15.17 4.22 3.90
CA ASP A 51 15.36 2.96 4.62
C ASP A 51 14.02 2.21 4.71
N GLU A 52 13.83 1.22 3.83
CA GLU A 52 12.57 0.48 3.72
C GLU A 52 12.13 -0.16 5.05
N SER A 53 13.09 -0.50 5.92
CA SER A 53 12.82 -1.19 7.19
C SER A 53 12.05 -0.34 8.20
N LYS A 54 12.09 0.99 8.04
CA LYS A 54 11.37 1.95 8.90
C LYS A 54 9.89 2.08 8.58
N TYR A 55 9.46 1.62 7.40
CA TYR A 55 8.12 1.90 6.90
C TYR A 55 7.22 0.64 6.90
N LEU A 56 5.95 0.84 7.22
CA LEU A 56 4.89 -0.09 6.83
C LEU A 56 4.32 0.40 5.50
N TYR A 57 4.27 -0.50 4.53
CA TYR A 57 3.75 -0.23 3.21
C TYR A 57 2.36 -0.85 3.06
N SER A 58 1.54 -0.20 2.24
CA SER A 58 0.34 -0.77 1.65
C SER A 58 0.44 -0.54 0.14
N VAL A 59 0.20 -1.60 -0.63
CA VAL A 59 0.32 -1.60 -2.08
C VAL A 59 -1.01 -2.03 -2.68
N GLY A 60 -1.54 -1.22 -3.58
CA GLY A 60 -2.79 -1.50 -4.27
C GLY A 60 -2.69 -1.33 -5.76
N LYS A 61 -3.63 -1.94 -6.47
CA LYS A 61 -3.89 -1.76 -7.90
C LYS A 61 -5.24 -1.10 -8.10
N GLN A 62 -5.32 -0.24 -9.10
CA GLN A 62 -6.54 0.51 -9.38
C GLN A 62 -7.54 -0.37 -10.15
N LEU A 63 -8.75 -0.49 -9.64
CA LEU A 63 -9.86 -1.13 -10.35
C LEU A 63 -10.66 -0.12 -11.17
N SER A 64 -10.91 1.06 -10.60
CA SER A 64 -11.59 2.17 -11.25
C SER A 64 -11.06 3.52 -10.73
N GLU A 65 -11.50 4.64 -11.30
CA GLU A 65 -10.93 5.99 -11.05
C GLU A 65 -10.67 6.30 -9.56
N ASN A 66 -11.55 5.84 -8.66
CA ASN A 66 -11.46 6.09 -7.22
C ASN A 66 -11.44 4.81 -6.38
N GLU A 67 -11.15 3.67 -7.00
CA GLU A 67 -11.24 2.36 -6.35
C GLU A 67 -9.91 1.62 -6.48
N PHE A 68 -9.35 1.28 -5.33
CA PHE A 68 -8.11 0.54 -5.20
C PHE A 68 -8.37 -0.69 -4.34
N VAL A 69 -7.76 -1.79 -4.75
CA VAL A 69 -7.73 -3.04 -3.98
C VAL A 69 -6.28 -3.45 -3.73
N ASP A 70 -6.06 -4.31 -2.75
CA ASP A 70 -4.73 -4.87 -2.48
C ASP A 70 -4.13 -5.51 -3.74
N LEU A 71 -2.81 -5.41 -3.89
CA LEU A 71 -2.14 -5.86 -5.11
C LEU A 71 -2.32 -7.37 -5.35
N ASP A 72 -2.34 -8.15 -4.27
CA ASP A 72 -2.56 -9.60 -4.24
C ASP A 72 -4.05 -9.98 -4.18
N ASN A 73 -4.96 -9.02 -4.43
CA ASN A 73 -6.37 -9.31 -4.48
C ASN A 73 -6.71 -10.20 -5.69
N ASP A 74 -7.11 -11.44 -5.38
CA ASP A 74 -7.51 -12.49 -6.33
C ASP A 74 -9.02 -12.53 -6.62
N THR A 75 -9.82 -11.62 -6.04
CA THR A 75 -11.29 -11.65 -6.17
C THR A 75 -11.80 -11.07 -7.48
N VAL A 76 -11.01 -10.23 -8.15
CA VAL A 76 -11.35 -9.63 -9.45
C VAL A 76 -10.36 -10.12 -10.51
N GLN A 77 -10.85 -10.37 -11.73
CA GLN A 77 -10.01 -10.87 -12.82
C GLN A 77 -8.95 -9.83 -13.20
N GLU A 78 -7.72 -10.28 -13.45
CA GLU A 78 -6.57 -9.38 -13.65
C GLU A 78 -6.75 -8.41 -14.83
N ASN A 79 -7.53 -8.79 -15.85
CA ASN A 79 -7.84 -7.96 -17.02
C ASN A 79 -8.80 -6.79 -16.73
N GLN A 80 -9.38 -6.72 -15.54
CA GLN A 80 -10.30 -5.65 -15.13
C GLN A 80 -9.56 -4.52 -14.43
N TYR A 81 -8.31 -4.73 -14.00
CA TYR A 81 -7.52 -3.69 -13.37
C TYR A 81 -6.92 -2.73 -14.39
N GLN A 82 -6.79 -1.48 -13.97
CA GLN A 82 -6.03 -0.49 -14.71
C GLN A 82 -4.53 -0.72 -14.48
N ASN A 83 -3.70 -0.20 -15.39
CA ASN A 83 -2.24 -0.24 -15.26
C ASN A 83 -1.72 0.74 -14.18
N VAL A 84 -2.46 1.00 -13.12
CA VAL A 84 -2.13 2.00 -12.09
C VAL A 84 -1.92 1.32 -10.75
N ILE A 85 -0.80 1.65 -10.12
CA ILE A 85 -0.38 1.14 -8.82
C ILE A 85 -0.37 2.29 -7.82
N SER A 86 -0.86 2.02 -6.62
CA SER A 86 -0.79 2.90 -5.47
C SER A 86 0.12 2.27 -4.42
N VAL A 87 1.07 3.05 -3.91
CA VAL A 87 1.91 2.67 -2.77
C VAL A 87 1.80 3.75 -1.73
N SER A 88 1.42 3.38 -0.52
CA SER A 88 1.50 4.26 0.65
C SER A 88 2.46 3.67 1.68
N ALA A 89 3.15 4.55 2.39
CA ALA A 89 4.12 4.18 3.39
C ALA A 89 3.99 5.07 4.62
N MET A 90 4.06 4.48 5.81
CA MET A 90 4.07 5.20 7.08
C MET A 90 5.21 4.70 7.95
N ASN A 91 6.01 5.65 8.46
CA ASN A 91 7.08 5.34 9.39
C ASN A 91 6.48 4.77 10.68
N ASN A 92 6.87 3.55 11.06
CA ASN A 92 6.30 2.86 12.23
C ASN A 92 6.92 3.27 13.56
N ARG A 93 8.05 3.98 13.53
CA ARG A 93 8.84 4.39 14.69
C ARG A 93 9.54 5.72 14.39
N PRO A 94 8.79 6.81 14.16
CA PRO A 94 9.37 8.08 13.76
C PRO A 94 10.28 8.64 14.86
N ASP A 95 11.48 9.05 14.47
CA ASP A 95 12.42 9.83 15.27
C ASP A 95 12.40 11.30 14.81
N LYS A 96 12.80 12.23 15.68
CA LYS A 96 12.94 13.66 15.35
C LYS A 96 13.89 13.94 14.19
N LYS A 97 14.76 12.98 13.84
CA LYS A 97 15.70 13.07 12.72
C LYS A 97 15.15 12.55 11.39
N ASP A 98 13.99 11.90 11.38
CA ASP A 98 13.42 11.36 10.15
C ASP A 98 12.88 12.50 9.28
N GLU A 99 13.30 12.54 8.02
CA GLU A 99 12.88 13.59 7.06
C GLU A 99 11.50 13.32 6.43
N ILE A 100 11.03 12.08 6.52
CA ILE A 100 9.72 11.66 6.02
C ILE A 100 9.02 10.83 7.09
N LEU A 101 7.80 11.24 7.42
CA LEU A 101 6.90 10.53 8.32
C LEU A 101 5.99 9.56 7.55
N SER A 102 5.52 9.97 6.38
CA SER A 102 4.72 9.14 5.49
C SER A 102 4.74 9.66 4.06
N PHE A 103 4.40 8.80 3.11
CA PHE A 103 4.23 9.21 1.72
C PHE A 103 3.20 8.34 0.99
N ALA A 104 2.71 8.85 -0.13
CA ALA A 104 1.86 8.13 -1.06
C ALA A 104 2.29 8.43 -2.50
N VAL A 105 2.45 7.38 -3.30
CA VAL A 105 2.79 7.45 -4.72
C VAL A 105 1.74 6.67 -5.52
N ILE A 106 1.20 7.29 -6.55
CA ILE A 106 0.36 6.64 -7.55
C ILE A 106 1.04 6.79 -8.90
N TYR A 107 1.22 5.69 -9.63
CA TYR A 107 1.91 5.71 -10.92
C TYR A 107 1.34 4.66 -11.87
N ASN A 108 1.51 4.90 -13.17
CA ASN A 108 1.20 3.93 -14.19
C ASN A 108 2.34 2.91 -14.29
N LYS A 109 2.06 1.62 -14.05
CA LYS A 109 3.04 0.53 -14.08
C LYS A 109 3.68 0.33 -15.46
N GLN A 110 2.94 0.58 -16.54
CA GLN A 110 3.40 0.37 -17.91
C GLN A 110 4.20 1.56 -18.43
N THR A 111 3.65 2.77 -18.35
CA THR A 111 4.30 3.99 -18.88
C THR A 111 5.32 4.59 -17.92
N LYS A 112 5.25 4.22 -16.63
CA LYS A 112 6.02 4.81 -15.52
C LYS A 112 5.67 6.26 -15.21
N ASP A 113 4.57 6.78 -15.77
CA ASP A 113 4.10 8.12 -15.46
C ASP A 113 3.66 8.23 -13.99
N ILE A 114 4.13 9.26 -13.31
CA ILE A 114 3.78 9.56 -11.92
C ILE A 114 2.48 10.38 -11.92
N ILE A 115 1.42 9.81 -11.35
CA ILE A 115 0.09 10.44 -11.24
C ILE A 115 0.01 11.26 -9.95
N LEU A 116 0.50 10.69 -8.85
CA LEU A 116 0.54 11.34 -7.53
C LEU A 116 1.88 11.03 -6.86
N ASN A 117 2.45 12.03 -6.20
CA ASN A 117 3.56 11.86 -5.27
C ASN A 117 3.41 12.89 -4.15
N ASN A 118 2.90 12.43 -3.01
CA ASN A 118 2.67 13.21 -1.81
C ASN A 118 3.57 12.71 -0.68
N VAL A 119 4.19 13.63 0.05
CA VAL A 119 5.09 13.33 1.16
C VAL A 119 4.71 14.21 2.35
N ASN A 120 4.64 13.58 3.51
CA ASN A 120 4.55 14.23 4.80
C ASN A 120 5.91 14.17 5.50
N ARG A 121 6.41 15.32 5.93
CA ARG A 121 7.73 15.49 6.56
C ARG A 121 7.58 16.04 7.96
#